data_AF-A0A2B7ZW66-F1
#
_entry.id   AF-A0A2B7ZW66-F1
#
_cell.length_a   1.000
_cell.length_b   1.000
_cell.length_c   1.000
_cell.angle_alpha   90.00
_cell.angle_beta   90.00
_cell.angle_gamma   90.00
#
_symmetry.space_group_name_H-M   'P 1'
#
loop_
_entity.id
_entity.type
_entity.pdbx_description
1 polymer ?
#
loop_
_entity_poly.entity_id
_entity_poly.type
_entity_poly.pdbx_seq_one_letter_code
_entity_poly.pdbx_strand_id
1 'polypeptide(L)'
;GELKTTHDELTTKKEELDVKQGELDSKQSELEAKLQALEEKKSELDAKNVELEAKQADLDTIQGELTNKQTELESKQSELDAKQAELDAKQAELDQMRQSHIDELAALNETHEKERDAAAQEAEEKINSLINEYQQKEETWQKAREDLEAQLVQRVEELRQAREEREVLAKEGQAKEEQLRNVVDDMRQTHENLSKDRERLKKTLHSLGEATDMKIKGDAFFFQCFGQLTRLIVDLSKEHFGYLPIDPPPDIIAKIPSEIPQFLDNTQASRELRSAYVQHVISKTLTYRIFQPFLFTLGRRYDKADTFFQMLSMDIRRKSVRREAYWRQQTLKAAYTTSDAKQAINVVAAVIVDEIIDHIRHFADPKQLDALLVGVRKIVKLAAETWRLARVERELIISTMPSAEDEQTVNEGWKEFGYDPAPSPTAEDSNNDTHSTIRKRRVLLRMSPRIYREPVHEDFIEDGEKGTQCVYLPGVALYADSPSVLARKMEIARKTADPSGSGSGTPAVGHAGNGGDTHPGSSDLSFNKAADSATNGEAKNAVDHAAGTAVVDVAA
;
A
#
# COMPACT_ATOMS: atom_id res chain seq x y z
N GLY A 1 113.49 -163.91 192.35
CA GLY A 1 112.12 -163.39 192.26
C GLY A 1 112.15 -162.13 191.43
N GLU A 2 112.20 -162.28 190.11
CA GLU A 2 112.64 -161.22 189.21
C GLU A 2 111.55 -160.67 188.27
N LEU A 3 110.75 -161.55 187.66
CA LEU A 3 110.14 -161.28 186.34
C LEU A 3 109.07 -160.18 186.24
N LYS A 4 108.59 -159.57 187.34
CA LYS A 4 107.37 -158.75 187.28
C LYS A 4 107.61 -157.24 187.09
N THR A 5 108.66 -156.66 187.67
CA THR A 5 108.84 -155.20 187.68
C THR A 5 109.30 -154.61 186.34
N THR A 6 109.94 -155.40 185.47
CA THR A 6 110.46 -154.92 184.18
C THR A 6 109.39 -154.74 183.10
N HIS A 7 108.14 -155.15 183.35
CA HIS A 7 107.05 -155.01 182.37
C HIS A 7 106.43 -153.61 182.40
N ASP A 8 106.22 -153.09 183.60
CA ASP A 8 105.39 -151.89 183.84
C ASP A 8 106.12 -150.56 183.51
N GLU A 9 107.43 -150.58 183.32
CA GLU A 9 108.23 -149.41 182.87
C GLU A 9 108.36 -149.29 181.34
N LEU A 10 108.01 -150.35 180.59
CA LEU A 10 108.17 -150.35 179.12
C LEU A 10 106.89 -149.84 178.41
N THR A 11 105.73 -149.94 179.06
CA THR A 11 104.44 -149.44 178.59
C THR A 11 104.36 -147.92 178.59
N THR A 12 104.70 -147.26 179.72
CA THR A 12 104.68 -145.79 179.87
C THR A 12 105.51 -145.08 178.80
N LYS A 13 106.66 -145.66 178.43
CA LYS A 13 107.56 -145.13 177.41
C LYS A 13 107.01 -145.17 175.98
N LYS A 14 105.91 -145.89 175.75
CA LYS A 14 105.21 -145.91 174.46
C LYS A 14 104.17 -144.78 174.35
N GLU A 15 103.50 -144.45 175.45
CA GLU A 15 102.45 -143.43 175.48
C GLU A 15 103.01 -142.01 175.25
N GLU A 16 104.24 -141.72 175.71
CA GLU A 16 104.92 -140.43 175.42
C GLU A 16 105.21 -140.18 173.93
N LEU A 17 105.29 -141.24 173.11
CA LEU A 17 105.76 -141.15 171.73
C LEU A 17 104.63 -140.74 170.78
N ASP A 18 103.43 -141.32 170.94
CA ASP A 18 102.26 -141.00 170.11
C ASP A 18 101.82 -139.53 170.29
N VAL A 19 101.97 -138.95 171.49
CA VAL A 19 101.67 -137.53 171.77
C VAL A 19 102.50 -136.59 170.88
N LYS A 20 103.79 -136.90 170.66
CA LYS A 20 104.69 -136.05 169.86
C LYS A 20 104.40 -136.09 168.36
N GLN A 21 103.81 -137.16 167.85
CA GLN A 21 103.41 -137.19 166.43
C GLN A 21 102.26 -136.21 166.17
N GLY A 22 101.27 -136.14 167.07
CA GLY A 22 100.13 -135.24 166.94
C GLY A 22 100.49 -133.74 166.96
N GLU A 23 101.57 -133.35 167.65
CA GLU A 23 102.05 -131.95 167.65
C GLU A 23 102.67 -131.52 166.31
N LEU A 24 103.23 -132.46 165.54
CA LEU A 24 103.92 -132.16 164.29
C LEU A 24 102.93 -131.89 163.16
N ASP A 25 102.00 -132.83 162.95
CA ASP A 25 101.02 -132.82 161.86
C ASP A 25 100.11 -131.57 161.93
N SER A 26 99.80 -131.12 163.15
CA SER A 26 99.03 -129.90 163.44
C SER A 26 99.69 -128.62 162.89
N LYS A 27 101.01 -128.49 162.99
CA LYS A 27 101.74 -127.28 162.57
C LYS A 27 102.01 -127.21 161.06
N GLN A 28 102.09 -128.34 160.37
CA GLN A 28 102.27 -128.35 158.92
C GLN A 28 101.05 -127.71 158.22
N SER A 29 99.85 -128.00 158.71
CA SER A 29 98.58 -127.42 158.25
C SER A 29 98.52 -125.88 158.40
N GLU A 30 99.14 -125.33 159.45
CA GLU A 30 99.14 -123.87 159.72
C GLU A 30 100.03 -123.07 158.74
N LEU A 31 100.95 -123.75 158.04
CA LEU A 31 101.93 -123.13 157.14
C LEU A 31 101.40 -123.05 155.70
N GLU A 32 100.72 -124.10 155.23
CA GLU A 32 100.08 -124.12 153.90
C GLU A 32 99.00 -123.04 153.77
N ALA A 33 98.18 -122.85 154.81
CA ALA A 33 97.13 -121.82 154.85
C ALA A 33 97.66 -120.37 154.65
N LYS A 34 98.90 -120.09 155.08
CA LYS A 34 99.52 -118.75 154.94
C LYS A 34 100.07 -118.47 153.55
N LEU A 35 100.42 -119.51 152.78
CA LEU A 35 100.86 -119.35 151.39
C LEU A 35 99.68 -119.00 150.47
N GLN A 36 98.53 -119.65 150.66
CA GLN A 36 97.31 -119.38 149.86
C GLN A 36 96.89 -117.91 149.90
N ALA A 37 96.78 -117.33 151.09
CA ALA A 37 96.34 -115.95 151.28
C ALA A 37 97.30 -114.89 150.67
N LEU A 38 98.56 -115.25 150.42
CA LEU A 38 99.56 -114.34 149.85
C LEU A 38 99.47 -114.32 148.31
N GLU A 39 99.20 -115.45 147.66
CA GLU A 39 99.02 -115.52 146.20
C GLU A 39 97.71 -114.84 145.77
N GLU A 40 96.62 -114.99 146.55
CA GLU A 40 95.37 -114.24 146.35
C GLU A 40 95.60 -112.72 146.33
N LYS A 41 96.39 -112.22 147.29
CA LYS A 41 96.71 -110.78 147.42
C LYS A 41 97.50 -110.21 146.24
N LYS A 42 98.27 -111.05 145.54
CA LYS A 42 99.04 -110.66 144.36
C LYS A 42 98.14 -110.57 143.12
N SER A 43 97.27 -111.57 142.94
CA SER A 43 96.25 -111.59 141.87
C SER A 43 95.35 -110.34 141.89
N GLU A 44 94.93 -109.90 143.08
CA GLU A 44 94.16 -108.66 143.29
C GLU A 44 94.84 -107.38 142.75
N LEU A 45 96.17 -107.35 142.71
CA LEU A 45 96.94 -106.15 142.38
C LEU A 45 97.23 -106.06 140.87
N ASP A 46 97.62 -107.18 140.24
CA ASP A 46 97.80 -107.26 138.79
C ASP A 46 96.49 -106.91 138.06
N ALA A 47 95.34 -107.38 138.56
CA ALA A 47 94.01 -107.05 138.02
C ALA A 47 93.72 -105.54 137.99
N LYS A 48 94.21 -104.76 138.96
CA LYS A 48 94.00 -103.30 139.02
C LYS A 48 94.88 -102.51 138.07
N ASN A 49 96.08 -102.99 137.74
CA ASN A 49 96.91 -102.32 136.73
C ASN A 49 96.26 -102.45 135.34
N VAL A 50 95.73 -103.63 135.00
CA VAL A 50 95.00 -103.84 133.73
C VAL A 50 93.76 -102.95 133.64
N GLU A 51 93.04 -102.72 134.74
CA GLU A 51 91.89 -101.79 134.79
C GLU A 51 92.31 -100.33 134.54
N LEU A 52 93.51 -99.93 134.95
CA LEU A 52 94.04 -98.57 134.76
C LEU A 52 94.55 -98.33 133.34
N GLU A 53 95.30 -99.28 132.75
CA GLU A 53 95.78 -99.17 131.38
C GLU A 53 94.62 -99.09 130.36
N ALA A 54 93.55 -99.87 130.58
CA ALA A 54 92.34 -99.81 129.78
C ALA A 54 91.68 -98.41 129.80
N LYS A 55 91.61 -97.77 130.97
CA LYS A 55 91.01 -96.44 131.14
C LYS A 55 91.81 -95.31 130.51
N GLN A 56 93.14 -95.46 130.38
CA GLN A 56 93.94 -94.50 129.63
C GLN A 56 93.69 -94.61 128.12
N ALA A 57 93.59 -95.84 127.58
CA ALA A 57 93.30 -96.06 126.17
C ALA A 57 91.91 -95.54 125.76
N ASP A 58 90.90 -95.68 126.62
CA ASP A 58 89.57 -95.08 126.42
C ASP A 58 89.64 -93.55 126.36
N LEU A 59 90.40 -92.90 127.25
CA LEU A 59 90.55 -91.44 127.30
C LEU A 59 91.23 -90.89 126.04
N ASP A 60 92.34 -91.51 125.62
CA ASP A 60 93.08 -91.11 124.42
C ASP A 60 92.19 -91.24 123.16
N THR A 61 91.35 -92.28 123.10
CA THR A 61 90.36 -92.50 122.03
C THR A 61 89.29 -91.41 122.01
N ILE A 62 88.70 -91.08 123.17
CA ILE A 62 87.68 -90.02 123.31
C ILE A 62 88.26 -88.65 122.90
N GLN A 63 89.52 -88.38 123.24
CA GLN A 63 90.18 -87.12 122.86
C GLN A 63 90.37 -87.02 121.34
N GLY A 64 90.73 -88.12 120.67
CA GLY A 64 90.79 -88.19 119.20
C GLY A 64 89.43 -87.96 118.53
N GLU A 65 88.36 -88.58 119.04
CA GLU A 65 86.99 -88.34 118.54
C GLU A 65 86.56 -86.88 118.66
N LEU A 66 86.85 -86.25 119.81
CA LEU A 66 86.47 -84.86 120.07
C LEU A 66 87.16 -83.89 119.10
N THR A 67 88.47 -84.08 118.86
CA THR A 67 89.23 -83.26 117.91
C THR A 67 88.68 -83.38 116.49
N ASN A 68 88.36 -84.60 116.03
CA ASN A 68 87.74 -84.81 114.71
C ASN A 68 86.39 -84.09 114.60
N LYS A 69 85.49 -84.26 115.59
CA LYS A 69 84.17 -83.61 115.63
C LYS A 69 84.27 -82.08 115.59
N GLN A 70 85.29 -81.49 116.22
CA GLN A 70 85.50 -80.04 116.16
C GLN A 70 85.91 -79.59 114.75
N THR A 71 86.85 -80.27 114.09
CA THR A 71 87.21 -79.93 112.69
C THR A 71 86.05 -80.11 111.70
N GLU A 72 85.17 -81.10 111.92
CA GLU A 72 83.97 -81.30 111.11
C GLU A 72 82.94 -80.17 111.30
N LEU A 73 82.83 -79.62 112.51
CA LEU A 73 81.99 -78.46 112.81
C LEU A 73 82.52 -77.17 112.17
N GLU A 74 83.82 -76.90 112.28
CA GLU A 74 84.47 -75.73 111.70
C GLU A 74 84.33 -75.73 110.15
N SER A 75 84.47 -76.90 109.51
CA SER A 75 84.21 -77.05 108.07
C SER A 75 82.75 -76.73 107.69
N LYS A 76 81.77 -77.22 108.47
CA LYS A 76 80.34 -77.00 108.21
C LYS A 76 79.91 -75.55 108.44
N GLN A 77 80.53 -74.85 109.39
CA GLN A 77 80.29 -73.41 109.57
C GLN A 77 80.75 -72.62 108.34
N SER A 78 81.96 -72.90 107.84
CA SER A 78 82.50 -72.23 106.65
C SER A 78 81.65 -72.48 105.38
N GLU A 79 81.08 -73.68 105.22
CA GLU A 79 80.10 -73.96 104.16
C GLU A 79 78.78 -73.18 104.32
N LEU A 80 78.33 -72.95 105.55
CA LEU A 80 77.12 -72.20 105.85
C LEU A 80 77.30 -70.71 105.57
N ASP A 81 78.42 -70.13 106.02
CA ASP A 81 78.76 -68.72 105.81
C ASP A 81 78.90 -68.40 104.31
N ALA A 82 79.50 -69.31 103.53
CA ALA A 82 79.61 -69.20 102.08
C ALA A 82 78.23 -69.22 101.37
N LYS A 83 77.32 -70.10 101.81
CA LYS A 83 75.94 -70.19 101.26
C LYS A 83 75.09 -68.98 101.63
N GLN A 84 75.28 -68.40 102.82
CA GLN A 84 74.60 -67.16 103.20
C GLN A 84 75.05 -66.01 102.29
N ALA A 85 76.36 -65.87 102.05
CA ALA A 85 76.90 -64.84 101.15
C ALA A 85 76.40 -65.00 99.69
N GLU A 86 76.26 -66.23 99.19
CA GLU A 86 75.65 -66.49 97.87
C GLU A 86 74.17 -66.08 97.83
N LEU A 87 73.41 -66.38 98.89
CA LEU A 87 71.99 -66.05 98.99
C LEU A 87 71.78 -64.53 99.09
N ASP A 88 72.58 -63.83 99.89
CA ASP A 88 72.54 -62.37 100.03
C ASP A 88 72.88 -61.67 98.69
N ALA A 89 73.87 -62.19 97.96
CA ALA A 89 74.20 -61.69 96.61
C ALA A 89 73.05 -61.93 95.61
N LYS A 90 72.40 -63.10 95.66
CA LYS A 90 71.21 -63.42 94.83
C LYS A 90 70.01 -62.53 95.17
N GLN A 91 69.82 -62.18 96.43
CA GLN A 91 68.77 -61.27 96.86
C GLN A 91 69.03 -59.83 96.34
N ALA A 92 70.27 -59.35 96.42
CA ALA A 92 70.65 -58.05 95.89
C ALA A 92 70.48 -57.96 94.35
N GLU A 93 70.88 -59.01 93.61
CA GLU A 93 70.66 -59.14 92.16
C GLU A 93 69.16 -59.09 91.81
N LEU A 94 68.33 -59.82 92.57
CA LEU A 94 66.88 -59.85 92.37
C LEU A 94 66.21 -58.49 92.64
N ASP A 95 66.61 -57.79 93.70
CA ASP A 95 66.04 -56.48 94.03
C ASP A 95 66.52 -55.36 93.10
N GLN A 96 67.76 -55.44 92.58
CA GLN A 96 68.22 -54.57 91.51
C GLN A 96 67.40 -54.79 90.21
N MET A 97 67.16 -56.04 89.83
CA MET A 97 66.33 -56.37 88.66
C MET A 97 64.87 -55.91 88.83
N ARG A 98 64.31 -56.04 90.04
CA ARG A 98 62.98 -55.50 90.38
C ARG A 98 62.92 -53.99 90.22
N GLN A 99 63.90 -53.26 90.76
CA GLN A 99 63.94 -51.80 90.65
C GLN A 99 64.05 -51.37 89.18
N SER A 100 64.96 -51.96 88.41
CA SER A 100 65.11 -51.66 86.99
C SER A 100 63.82 -51.88 86.18
N HIS A 101 63.05 -52.93 86.50
CA HIS A 101 61.76 -53.21 85.85
C HIS A 101 60.63 -52.28 86.32
N ILE A 102 60.68 -51.78 87.56
CA ILE A 102 59.77 -50.73 88.05
C ILE A 102 60.05 -49.41 87.32
N ASP A 103 61.32 -49.04 87.16
CA ASP A 103 61.75 -47.82 86.47
C ASP A 103 61.41 -47.86 84.97
N GLU A 104 61.59 -49.02 84.33
CA GLU A 104 61.20 -49.27 82.93
C GLU A 104 59.68 -49.18 82.73
N LEU A 105 58.88 -49.79 83.63
CA LEU A 105 57.43 -49.67 83.60
C LEU A 105 56.95 -48.24 83.86
N ALA A 106 57.62 -47.48 84.72
CA ALA A 106 57.30 -46.08 84.97
C ALA A 106 57.52 -45.23 83.71
N ALA A 107 58.69 -45.36 83.09
CA ALA A 107 59.03 -44.67 81.85
C ALA A 107 58.07 -45.03 80.69
N LEU A 108 57.74 -46.32 80.53
CA LEU A 108 56.83 -46.79 79.49
C LEU A 108 55.39 -46.28 79.68
N ASN A 109 54.92 -46.19 80.94
CA ASN A 109 53.62 -45.58 81.23
C ASN A 109 53.62 -44.07 80.93
N GLU A 110 54.70 -43.36 81.29
CA GLU A 110 54.86 -41.92 81.00
C GLU A 110 54.90 -41.63 79.49
N THR A 111 55.55 -42.48 78.68
CA THR A 111 55.52 -42.34 77.22
C THR A 111 54.13 -42.63 76.65
N HIS A 112 53.50 -43.73 77.05
CA HIS A 112 52.14 -44.05 76.60
C HIS A 112 51.09 -43.02 77.05
N GLU A 113 51.31 -42.29 78.15
CA GLU A 113 50.46 -41.19 78.59
C GLU A 113 50.60 -39.98 77.68
N LYS A 114 51.84 -39.54 77.42
CA LYS A 114 52.12 -38.44 76.47
C LYS A 114 51.62 -38.74 75.05
N GLU A 115 51.75 -39.98 74.59
CA GLU A 115 51.23 -40.40 73.28
C GLU A 115 49.69 -40.39 73.22
N ARG A 116 49.02 -40.83 74.29
CA ARG A 116 47.54 -40.76 74.39
C ARG A 116 47.05 -39.32 74.41
N ASP A 117 47.69 -38.46 75.20
CA ASP A 117 47.29 -37.06 75.32
C ASP A 117 47.56 -36.27 74.03
N ALA A 118 48.70 -36.51 73.37
CA ALA A 118 48.99 -35.92 72.07
C ALA A 118 48.01 -36.39 70.98
N ALA A 119 47.66 -37.68 70.94
CA ALA A 119 46.66 -38.20 70.01
C ALA A 119 45.25 -37.66 70.28
N ALA A 120 44.91 -37.43 71.56
CA ALA A 120 43.64 -36.80 71.95
C ALA A 120 43.58 -35.33 71.50
N GLN A 121 44.65 -34.56 71.71
CA GLN A 121 44.78 -33.17 71.26
C GLN A 121 44.70 -33.09 69.72
N GLU A 122 45.44 -33.93 68.99
CA GLU A 122 45.40 -33.95 67.52
C GLU A 122 44.01 -34.33 66.98
N ALA A 123 43.27 -35.20 67.69
CA ALA A 123 41.88 -35.53 67.35
C ALA A 123 40.91 -34.38 67.65
N GLU A 124 41.06 -33.68 68.77
CA GLU A 124 40.26 -32.51 69.14
C GLU A 124 40.49 -31.34 68.17
N GLU A 125 41.73 -31.05 67.79
CA GLU A 125 42.06 -30.05 66.77
C GLU A 125 41.41 -30.38 65.41
N LYS A 126 41.47 -31.64 64.97
CA LYS A 126 40.81 -32.10 63.73
C LYS A 126 39.30 -31.93 63.80
N ILE A 127 38.66 -32.34 64.90
CA ILE A 127 37.22 -32.18 65.13
C ILE A 127 36.84 -30.70 65.08
N ASN A 128 37.57 -29.83 65.78
CA ASN A 128 37.32 -28.39 65.79
C ASN A 128 37.54 -27.75 64.41
N SER A 129 38.55 -28.18 63.64
CA SER A 129 38.74 -27.70 62.26
C SER A 129 37.57 -28.08 61.33
N LEU A 130 37.03 -29.29 61.48
CA LEU A 130 35.90 -29.77 60.68
C LEU A 130 34.61 -29.04 61.08
N ILE A 131 34.36 -28.83 62.38
CA ILE A 131 33.23 -28.04 62.87
C ILE A 131 33.27 -26.62 62.28
N ASN A 132 34.43 -25.96 62.31
CA ASN A 132 34.61 -24.63 61.71
C ASN A 132 34.39 -24.64 60.19
N GLU A 133 34.88 -25.66 59.48
CA GLU A 133 34.67 -25.79 58.02
C GLU A 133 33.18 -26.00 57.67
N TYR A 134 32.45 -26.82 58.44
CA TYR A 134 31.01 -27.02 58.26
C TYR A 134 30.19 -25.78 58.62
N GLN A 135 30.54 -25.06 59.69
CA GLN A 135 29.88 -23.80 60.04
C GLN A 135 30.09 -22.71 58.97
N GLN A 136 31.31 -22.58 58.43
CA GLN A 136 31.58 -21.65 57.32
C GLN A 136 30.79 -22.03 56.06
N LYS A 137 30.71 -23.32 55.71
CA LYS A 137 29.87 -23.79 54.60
C LYS A 137 28.40 -23.48 54.84
N GLU A 138 27.87 -23.76 56.03
CA GLU A 138 26.49 -23.46 56.37
C GLU A 138 26.19 -21.95 56.30
N GLU A 139 27.05 -21.08 56.85
CA GLU A 139 26.92 -19.64 56.69
C GLU A 139 26.90 -19.20 55.22
N THR A 140 27.79 -19.74 54.37
CA THR A 140 27.80 -19.40 52.94
C THR A 140 26.55 -19.88 52.21
N TRP A 141 25.99 -21.04 52.58
CA TRP A 141 24.75 -21.56 52.01
C TRP A 141 23.52 -20.81 52.51
N GLN A 142 23.48 -20.37 53.78
CA GLN A 142 22.42 -19.52 54.32
C GLN A 142 22.41 -18.16 53.61
N LYS A 143 23.56 -17.48 53.50
CA LYS A 143 23.70 -16.20 52.77
C LYS A 143 23.31 -16.35 51.30
N ALA A 144 23.81 -17.38 50.60
CA ALA A 144 23.44 -17.64 49.21
C ALA A 144 21.94 -17.96 49.03
N ARG A 145 21.28 -18.59 50.02
CA ARG A 145 19.83 -18.79 50.01
C ARG A 145 19.09 -17.47 50.19
N GLU A 146 19.49 -16.65 51.15
CA GLU A 146 18.91 -15.33 51.41
C GLU A 146 19.06 -14.38 50.21
N ASP A 147 20.23 -14.36 49.57
CA ASP A 147 20.47 -13.62 48.32
C ASP A 147 19.56 -14.09 47.16
N LEU A 148 19.30 -15.40 47.06
CA LEU A 148 18.40 -15.97 46.03
C LEU A 148 16.92 -15.71 46.36
N GLU A 149 16.51 -15.80 47.63
CA GLU A 149 15.15 -15.47 48.08
C GLU A 149 14.87 -13.97 47.86
N ALA A 150 15.81 -13.08 48.18
CA ALA A 150 15.71 -11.65 47.89
C ALA A 150 15.60 -11.36 46.39
N GLN A 151 16.42 -12.01 45.55
CA GLN A 151 16.31 -11.91 44.09
C GLN A 151 14.96 -12.42 43.57
N LEU A 152 14.43 -13.52 44.10
CA LEU A 152 13.12 -14.04 43.71
C LEU A 152 12.00 -13.07 44.08
N VAL A 153 12.01 -12.48 45.29
CA VAL A 153 11.05 -11.45 45.71
C VAL A 153 11.13 -10.22 44.79
N GLN A 154 12.34 -9.75 44.47
CA GLN A 154 12.52 -8.64 43.53
C GLN A 154 11.94 -8.97 42.15
N ARG A 155 12.23 -10.15 41.57
CA ARG A 155 11.71 -10.55 40.26
C ARG A 155 10.19 -10.73 40.25
N VAL A 156 9.59 -11.20 41.34
CA VAL A 156 8.12 -11.29 41.47
C VAL A 156 7.50 -9.89 41.48
N GLU A 157 8.10 -8.93 42.17
CA GLU A 157 7.62 -7.54 42.22
C GLU A 157 7.81 -6.82 40.88
N GLU A 158 8.96 -6.97 40.20
CA GLU A 158 9.18 -6.47 38.83
C GLU A 158 8.14 -7.04 37.85
N LEU A 159 7.84 -8.33 37.93
CA LEU A 159 6.80 -8.97 37.10
C LEU A 159 5.38 -8.48 37.45
N ARG A 160 5.11 -8.15 38.71
CA ARG A 160 3.83 -7.56 39.14
C ARG A 160 3.66 -6.16 38.53
N GLN A 161 4.68 -5.31 38.65
CA GLN A 161 4.68 -3.95 38.09
C GLN A 161 4.54 -3.99 36.56
N ALA A 162 5.35 -4.79 35.85
CA ALA A 162 5.27 -4.94 34.40
C ALA A 162 3.92 -5.51 33.92
N ARG A 163 3.25 -6.34 34.72
CA ARG A 163 1.89 -6.83 34.45
C ARG A 163 0.84 -5.73 34.58
N GLU A 164 0.96 -4.88 35.59
CA GLU A 164 0.04 -3.75 35.83
C GLU A 164 0.22 -2.66 34.77
N GLU A 165 1.46 -2.28 34.44
CA GLU A 165 1.77 -1.39 33.30
C GLU A 165 1.19 -1.91 32.00
N ARG A 166 1.36 -3.21 31.71
CA ARG A 166 0.78 -3.85 30.52
C ARG A 166 -0.75 -3.82 30.52
N GLU A 167 -1.40 -3.94 31.67
CA GLU A 167 -2.86 -3.85 31.78
C GLU A 167 -3.36 -2.42 31.56
N VAL A 168 -2.66 -1.41 32.07
CA VAL A 168 -2.94 0.01 31.81
C VAL A 168 -2.76 0.34 30.34
N LEU A 169 -1.62 -0.04 29.74
CA LEU A 169 -1.34 0.17 28.32
C LEU A 169 -2.33 -0.55 27.41
N ALA A 170 -2.82 -1.74 27.80
CA ALA A 170 -3.88 -2.45 27.06
C ALA A 170 -5.22 -1.70 27.10
N LYS A 171 -5.61 -1.16 28.27
CA LYS A 171 -6.83 -0.34 28.42
C LYS A 171 -6.74 0.98 27.64
N GLU A 172 -5.59 1.64 27.69
CA GLU A 172 -5.32 2.82 26.84
C GLU A 172 -5.36 2.48 25.35
N GLY A 173 -4.80 1.33 24.96
CA GLY A 173 -4.83 0.84 23.58
C GLY A 173 -6.25 0.64 23.08
N GLN A 174 -7.09 -0.04 23.87
CA GLN A 174 -8.51 -0.25 23.58
C GLN A 174 -9.28 1.08 23.47
N ALA A 175 -9.06 2.02 24.40
CA ALA A 175 -9.71 3.33 24.34
C ALA A 175 -9.29 4.14 23.10
N LYS A 176 -8.01 4.06 22.69
CA LYS A 176 -7.50 4.71 21.47
C LYS A 176 -8.05 4.02 20.21
N GLU A 177 -8.18 2.70 20.20
CA GLU A 177 -8.79 1.93 19.11
C GLU A 177 -10.28 2.27 18.94
N GLU A 178 -11.04 2.35 20.03
CA GLU A 178 -12.45 2.75 20.02
C GLU A 178 -12.63 4.20 19.55
N GLN A 179 -11.79 5.13 20.01
CA GLN A 179 -11.77 6.51 19.51
C GLN A 179 -11.47 6.57 18.00
N LEU A 180 -10.44 5.86 17.52
CA LEU A 180 -10.11 5.81 16.11
C LEU A 180 -11.24 5.20 15.27
N ARG A 181 -11.89 4.15 15.78
CA ARG A 181 -13.05 3.52 15.13
C ARG A 181 -14.21 4.48 14.98
N ASN A 182 -14.58 5.20 16.05
CA ASN A 182 -15.63 6.20 16.02
C ASN A 182 -15.32 7.33 15.01
N VAL A 183 -14.07 7.81 14.97
CA VAL A 183 -13.62 8.81 13.97
C VAL A 183 -13.69 8.25 12.54
N VAL A 184 -13.34 6.99 12.32
CA VAL A 184 -13.45 6.34 11.00
C VAL A 184 -14.91 6.19 10.58
N ASP A 185 -15.82 5.82 11.49
CA ASP A 185 -17.24 5.71 11.20
C ASP A 185 -17.90 7.09 10.94
N ASP A 186 -17.48 8.15 11.65
CA ASP A 186 -17.87 9.54 11.33
C ASP A 186 -17.34 10.00 9.95
N MET A 187 -16.09 9.69 9.62
CA MET A 187 -15.51 9.95 8.29
C MET A 187 -16.25 9.17 7.19
N ARG A 188 -16.68 7.93 7.49
CA ARG A 188 -17.47 7.09 6.59
C ARG A 188 -18.88 7.67 6.38
N GLN A 189 -19.53 8.14 7.44
CA GLN A 189 -20.85 8.73 7.39
C GLN A 189 -20.86 10.09 6.67
N THR A 190 -19.83 10.92 6.89
CA THR A 190 -19.66 12.18 6.15
C THR A 190 -19.32 11.94 4.68
N HIS A 191 -18.47 10.96 4.35
CA HIS A 191 -18.23 10.55 2.96
C HIS A 191 -19.51 10.09 2.26
N GLU A 192 -20.32 9.24 2.91
CA GLU A 192 -21.61 8.83 2.36
C GLU A 192 -22.57 10.01 2.12
N ASN A 193 -22.60 10.99 3.03
CA ASN A 193 -23.44 12.18 2.89
C ASN A 193 -22.96 13.07 1.74
N LEU A 194 -21.66 13.34 1.64
CA LEU A 194 -21.04 14.05 0.52
C LEU A 194 -21.27 13.33 -0.81
N SER A 195 -21.28 11.99 -0.84
CA SER A 195 -21.60 11.20 -2.02
C SER A 195 -23.08 11.34 -2.43
N LYS A 196 -24.00 11.30 -1.45
CA LYS A 196 -25.44 11.57 -1.66
C LYS A 196 -25.68 12.99 -2.18
N ASP A 197 -24.98 13.99 -1.64
CA ASP A 197 -25.10 15.39 -2.07
C ASP A 197 -24.44 15.65 -3.42
N ARG A 198 -23.28 15.05 -3.72
CA ARG A 198 -22.70 15.02 -5.07
C ARG A 198 -23.68 14.43 -6.08
N GLU A 199 -24.42 13.38 -5.71
CA GLU A 199 -25.41 12.75 -6.59
C GLU A 199 -26.69 13.60 -6.75
N ARG A 200 -27.13 14.32 -5.70
CA ARG A 200 -28.16 15.36 -5.81
C ARG A 200 -27.72 16.49 -6.74
N LEU A 201 -26.50 17.00 -6.57
CA LEU A 201 -25.90 18.05 -7.39
C LEU A 201 -25.69 17.62 -8.85
N LYS A 202 -25.33 16.35 -9.10
CA LYS A 202 -25.33 15.79 -10.46
C LYS A 202 -26.72 15.79 -11.08
N LYS A 203 -27.75 15.41 -10.32
CA LYS A 203 -29.14 15.37 -10.80
C LYS A 203 -29.72 16.76 -11.05
N THR A 204 -29.40 17.76 -10.23
CA THR A 204 -29.77 19.15 -10.50
C THR A 204 -28.96 19.75 -11.65
N LEU A 205 -27.66 19.46 -11.75
CA LEU A 205 -26.84 19.88 -12.91
C LEU A 205 -27.34 19.24 -14.21
N HIS A 206 -27.80 17.98 -14.18
CA HIS A 206 -28.36 17.31 -15.33
C HIS A 206 -29.73 17.89 -15.73
N SER A 207 -30.63 18.20 -14.79
CA SER A 207 -31.93 18.80 -15.12
C SER A 207 -31.84 20.29 -15.50
N LEU A 208 -30.90 21.05 -14.93
CA LEU A 208 -30.51 22.36 -15.47
C LEU A 208 -29.86 22.20 -16.85
N GLY A 209 -29.09 21.13 -17.06
CA GLY A 209 -28.57 20.70 -18.35
C GLY A 209 -29.69 20.54 -19.37
N GLU A 210 -30.62 19.61 -19.18
CA GLU A 210 -31.77 19.38 -20.09
C GLU A 210 -32.62 20.65 -20.33
N ALA A 211 -32.73 21.56 -19.35
CA ALA A 211 -33.41 22.84 -19.52
C ALA A 211 -32.63 23.87 -20.38
N THR A 212 -31.29 23.78 -20.42
CA THR A 212 -30.39 24.72 -21.11
C THR A 212 -29.76 24.17 -22.39
N ASP A 213 -29.61 22.85 -22.51
CA ASP A 213 -29.00 22.11 -23.63
C ASP A 213 -29.93 22.09 -24.85
N MET A 214 -29.98 23.25 -25.51
CA MET A 214 -30.64 23.39 -26.80
C MET A 214 -29.80 22.69 -27.87
N LYS A 215 -30.42 21.82 -28.65
CA LYS A 215 -29.79 21.16 -29.80
C LYS A 215 -29.32 22.18 -30.85
N ILE A 216 -28.08 22.62 -30.66
CA ILE A 216 -27.23 23.35 -31.60
C ILE A 216 -27.34 22.71 -32.97
N LYS A 217 -27.49 23.52 -34.02
CA LYS A 217 -27.65 23.00 -35.39
C LYS A 217 -26.32 22.68 -36.06
N GLY A 218 -25.25 23.30 -35.61
CA GLY A 218 -23.90 23.11 -36.13
C GLY A 218 -23.68 23.71 -37.52
N ASP A 219 -22.41 23.93 -37.85
CA ASP A 219 -22.00 24.69 -39.03
C ASP A 219 -22.58 24.14 -40.36
N ALA A 220 -22.66 22.82 -40.50
CA ALA A 220 -23.16 22.17 -41.72
C ALA A 220 -24.61 22.55 -42.08
N PHE A 221 -25.48 22.71 -41.07
CA PHE A 221 -26.86 23.17 -41.28
C PHE A 221 -26.88 24.60 -41.82
N PHE A 222 -26.06 25.49 -41.25
CA PHE A 222 -25.99 26.88 -41.68
C PHE A 222 -25.38 27.04 -43.08
N PHE A 223 -24.34 26.27 -43.43
CA PHE A 223 -23.84 26.18 -44.81
C PHE A 223 -24.96 25.79 -45.80
N GLN A 224 -25.76 24.77 -45.47
CA GLN A 224 -26.86 24.34 -46.33
C GLN A 224 -27.93 25.44 -46.48
N CYS A 225 -28.41 26.01 -45.37
CA CYS A 225 -29.48 27.00 -45.38
C CYS A 225 -29.06 28.35 -46.00
N PHE A 226 -27.90 28.90 -45.66
CA PHE A 226 -27.41 30.14 -46.26
C PHE A 226 -27.00 29.97 -47.73
N GLY A 227 -26.48 28.79 -48.10
CA GLY A 227 -26.23 28.41 -49.49
C GLY A 227 -27.53 28.28 -50.30
N GLN A 228 -28.58 27.66 -49.74
CA GLN A 228 -29.90 27.58 -50.36
C GLN A 228 -30.55 28.96 -50.50
N LEU A 229 -30.47 29.81 -49.49
CA LEU A 229 -30.97 31.18 -49.53
C LEU A 229 -30.30 31.98 -50.66
N THR A 230 -28.97 31.87 -50.79
CA THR A 230 -28.22 32.55 -51.86
C THR A 230 -28.63 32.05 -53.25
N ARG A 231 -28.81 30.73 -53.44
CA ARG A 231 -29.32 30.17 -54.70
C ARG A 231 -30.70 30.75 -55.04
N LEU A 232 -31.67 30.66 -54.13
CA LEU A 232 -33.03 31.17 -54.36
C LEU A 232 -33.06 32.66 -54.75
N ILE A 233 -32.16 33.49 -54.19
CA ILE A 233 -32.03 34.91 -54.55
C ILE A 233 -31.45 35.09 -55.97
N VAL A 234 -30.44 34.30 -56.34
CA VAL A 234 -29.87 34.29 -57.69
C VAL A 234 -30.88 33.77 -58.72
N ASP A 235 -31.50 32.63 -58.46
CA ASP A 235 -32.46 31.97 -59.37
C ASP A 235 -33.62 32.91 -59.69
N LEU A 236 -34.27 33.47 -58.65
CA LEU A 236 -35.35 34.46 -58.77
C LEU A 236 -34.93 35.72 -59.55
N SER A 237 -33.69 36.19 -59.36
CA SER A 237 -33.16 37.35 -60.09
C SER A 237 -32.90 37.08 -61.57
N LYS A 238 -32.63 35.82 -61.96
CA LYS A 238 -32.43 35.43 -63.36
C LYS A 238 -33.75 35.07 -64.05
N GLU A 239 -34.68 34.42 -63.35
CA GLU A 239 -35.98 33.99 -63.86
C GLU A 239 -36.90 35.18 -64.18
N HIS A 240 -37.17 36.07 -63.22
CA HIS A 240 -38.21 37.10 -63.36
C HIS A 240 -37.73 38.46 -63.89
N PHE A 241 -36.41 38.66 -64.03
CA PHE A 241 -35.81 39.94 -64.44
C PHE A 241 -34.90 39.84 -65.68
N GLY A 242 -34.76 38.63 -66.24
CA GLY A 242 -34.06 38.39 -67.50
C GLY A 242 -34.68 39.09 -68.72
N TYR A 243 -35.90 39.62 -68.59
CA TYR A 243 -36.57 40.43 -69.61
C TYR A 243 -37.39 41.55 -68.96
N LEU A 244 -37.24 42.78 -69.44
CA LEU A 244 -38.01 43.96 -69.03
C LEU A 244 -38.98 44.33 -70.16
N PRO A 245 -40.31 44.20 -69.97
CA PRO A 245 -41.29 44.51 -71.00
C PRO A 245 -41.72 45.99 -71.05
N ILE A 246 -41.52 46.74 -69.96
CA ILE A 246 -41.94 48.13 -69.78
C ILE A 246 -40.85 48.83 -68.96
N ASP A 247 -40.44 50.04 -69.35
CA ASP A 247 -39.48 50.81 -68.55
C ASP A 247 -40.07 51.23 -67.19
N PRO A 248 -39.29 51.14 -66.09
CA PRO A 248 -39.75 51.55 -64.76
C PRO A 248 -40.05 53.06 -64.69
N PRO A 249 -40.95 53.51 -63.80
CA PRO A 249 -41.27 54.93 -63.63
C PRO A 249 -40.03 55.80 -63.33
N PRO A 250 -40.00 57.09 -63.73
CA PRO A 250 -38.83 57.96 -63.55
C PRO A 250 -38.37 58.12 -62.10
N ASP A 251 -39.29 58.09 -61.13
CA ASP A 251 -38.96 58.15 -59.70
C ASP A 251 -38.34 56.84 -59.16
N ILE A 252 -38.54 55.72 -59.86
CA ILE A 252 -37.89 54.43 -59.60
C ILE A 252 -36.51 54.41 -60.24
N ILE A 253 -36.36 54.94 -61.47
CA ILE A 253 -35.06 55.12 -62.13
C ILE A 253 -34.15 56.02 -61.28
N ALA A 254 -34.69 57.12 -60.73
CA ALA A 254 -33.95 58.06 -59.88
C ALA A 254 -33.48 57.46 -58.52
N LYS A 255 -33.92 56.25 -58.15
CA LYS A 255 -33.46 55.51 -56.96
C LYS A 255 -32.31 54.55 -57.26
N ILE A 256 -31.96 54.36 -58.53
CA ILE A 256 -30.80 53.54 -58.94
C ILE A 256 -29.51 54.34 -58.71
N PRO A 257 -28.49 53.79 -58.03
CA PRO A 257 -27.20 54.46 -57.84
C PRO A 257 -26.56 54.89 -59.18
N SER A 258 -26.14 56.15 -59.28
CA SER A 258 -25.68 56.79 -60.53
C SER A 258 -24.36 56.22 -61.07
N GLU A 259 -23.66 55.45 -60.23
CA GLU A 259 -22.36 54.86 -60.47
C GLU A 259 -22.45 53.56 -61.29
N ILE A 260 -23.66 53.02 -61.44
CA ILE A 260 -23.97 51.78 -62.17
C ILE A 260 -24.41 52.14 -63.60
N PRO A 261 -23.87 51.50 -64.65
CA PRO A 261 -24.35 51.68 -66.02
C PRO A 261 -25.83 51.30 -66.16
N GLN A 262 -26.62 52.14 -66.83
CA GLN A 262 -28.07 51.97 -67.02
C GLN A 262 -28.43 50.57 -67.59
N PHE A 263 -29.27 49.83 -66.88
CA PHE A 263 -29.59 48.41 -67.17
C PHE A 263 -31.04 48.17 -67.67
N LEU A 264 -31.60 49.12 -68.42
CA LEU A 264 -32.96 49.01 -68.96
C LEU A 264 -33.05 48.21 -70.28
N ASP A 265 -32.00 48.22 -71.11
CA ASP A 265 -31.95 47.37 -72.32
C ASP A 265 -32.04 45.86 -71.97
N ASN A 266 -32.51 45.02 -72.90
CA ASN A 266 -32.54 43.55 -72.71
C ASN A 266 -31.31 42.81 -73.29
N THR A 267 -30.20 43.51 -73.49
CA THR A 267 -28.88 42.93 -73.82
C THR A 267 -28.32 42.10 -72.65
N GLN A 268 -27.36 41.19 -72.91
CA GLN A 268 -26.84 40.29 -71.88
C GLN A 268 -26.13 41.02 -70.74
N ALA A 269 -25.29 42.03 -71.01
CA ALA A 269 -24.64 42.78 -69.93
C ALA A 269 -25.65 43.62 -69.12
N SER A 270 -26.68 44.14 -69.77
CA SER A 270 -27.77 44.87 -69.12
C SER A 270 -28.63 43.95 -68.23
N ARG A 271 -28.99 42.75 -68.71
CA ARG A 271 -29.70 41.72 -67.95
C ARG A 271 -28.94 41.26 -66.72
N GLU A 272 -27.64 40.95 -66.86
CA GLU A 272 -26.83 40.53 -65.72
C GLU A 272 -26.63 41.67 -64.71
N LEU A 273 -26.59 42.94 -65.14
CA LEU A 273 -26.59 44.07 -64.21
C LEU A 273 -27.94 44.32 -63.52
N ARG A 274 -29.07 44.02 -64.18
CA ARG A 274 -30.41 44.08 -63.56
C ARG A 274 -30.60 42.98 -62.52
N SER A 275 -30.17 41.75 -62.85
CA SER A 275 -29.99 40.65 -61.89
C SER A 275 -29.08 41.10 -60.73
N ALA A 276 -27.94 41.72 -61.07
CA ALA A 276 -27.01 42.35 -60.11
C ALA A 276 -27.50 43.67 -59.47
N TYR A 277 -28.78 44.01 -59.60
CA TYR A 277 -29.45 45.06 -58.81
C TYR A 277 -30.53 44.43 -57.92
N VAL A 278 -31.32 43.51 -58.48
CA VAL A 278 -32.37 42.77 -57.75
C VAL A 278 -31.79 41.96 -56.59
N GLN A 279 -30.70 41.20 -56.80
CA GLN A 279 -30.05 40.47 -55.72
C GLN A 279 -29.54 41.42 -54.60
N HIS A 280 -29.09 42.63 -54.95
CA HIS A 280 -28.66 43.63 -53.97
C HIS A 280 -29.84 44.11 -53.14
N VAL A 281 -30.94 44.54 -53.78
CA VAL A 281 -32.14 45.02 -53.10
C VAL A 281 -32.68 43.96 -52.14
N ILE A 282 -32.79 42.70 -52.58
CA ILE A 282 -33.25 41.58 -51.74
C ILE A 282 -32.28 41.36 -50.55
N SER A 283 -31.00 41.10 -50.82
CA SER A 283 -29.99 40.80 -49.79
C SER A 283 -29.79 41.95 -48.80
N LYS A 284 -29.86 43.20 -49.25
CA LYS A 284 -29.81 44.41 -48.43
C LYS A 284 -31.00 44.47 -47.49
N THR A 285 -32.21 44.23 -48.01
CA THR A 285 -33.44 44.25 -47.21
C THR A 285 -33.45 43.12 -46.19
N LEU A 286 -33.07 41.90 -46.57
CA LEU A 286 -32.91 40.79 -45.62
C LEU A 286 -31.87 41.12 -44.53
N THR A 287 -30.76 41.76 -44.90
CA THR A 287 -29.71 42.10 -43.93
C THR A 287 -30.18 43.15 -42.92
N TYR A 288 -30.74 44.28 -43.36
CA TYR A 288 -31.20 45.33 -42.45
C TYR A 288 -32.47 44.95 -41.67
N ARG A 289 -33.33 44.08 -42.21
CA ARG A 289 -34.67 43.80 -41.63
C ARG A 289 -34.75 42.46 -40.88
N ILE A 290 -33.80 41.54 -41.08
CA ILE A 290 -33.73 40.24 -40.40
C ILE A 290 -32.37 40.03 -39.72
N PHE A 291 -31.25 40.27 -40.43
CA PHE A 291 -29.94 39.80 -39.95
C PHE A 291 -29.23 40.74 -38.97
N GLN A 292 -29.37 42.06 -39.14
CA GLN A 292 -28.74 43.08 -38.29
C GLN A 292 -29.48 43.34 -36.94
N PRO A 293 -30.83 43.34 -36.87
CA PRO A 293 -31.54 43.53 -35.60
C PRO A 293 -31.17 42.47 -34.55
N PHE A 294 -31.28 42.81 -33.28
CA PHE A 294 -31.13 41.83 -32.20
C PHE A 294 -32.28 40.81 -32.21
N LEU A 295 -33.52 41.31 -32.32
CA LEU A 295 -34.77 40.56 -32.33
C LEU A 295 -35.68 41.10 -33.45
N PHE A 296 -35.48 40.60 -34.67
CA PHE A 296 -36.16 41.10 -35.88
C PHE A 296 -37.71 41.09 -35.81
N THR A 297 -38.30 40.25 -34.96
CA THR A 297 -39.75 40.15 -34.75
C THR A 297 -40.38 41.38 -34.12
N LEU A 298 -39.59 42.31 -33.55
CA LEU A 298 -40.06 43.55 -32.96
C LEU A 298 -40.67 44.52 -34.00
N GLY A 299 -40.08 44.58 -35.20
CA GLY A 299 -40.49 45.49 -36.27
C GLY A 299 -40.30 46.99 -35.96
N ARG A 300 -40.50 47.85 -36.98
CA ARG A 300 -40.13 49.28 -36.93
C ARG A 300 -40.71 50.07 -35.74
N ARG A 301 -41.88 49.65 -35.25
CA ARG A 301 -42.57 50.25 -34.09
C ARG A 301 -41.80 50.12 -32.77
N TYR A 302 -40.79 49.25 -32.70
CA TYR A 302 -40.00 48.97 -31.50
C TYR A 302 -38.47 49.03 -31.75
N ASP A 303 -38.00 49.72 -32.80
CA ASP A 303 -36.57 49.85 -33.13
C ASP A 303 -35.72 50.37 -31.95
N LYS A 304 -36.30 51.20 -31.07
CA LYS A 304 -35.65 51.67 -29.82
C LYS A 304 -35.36 50.53 -28.83
N ALA A 305 -36.25 49.54 -28.74
CA ALA A 305 -36.07 48.37 -27.88
C ALA A 305 -35.03 47.41 -28.48
N ASP A 306 -35.02 47.22 -29.79
CA ASP A 306 -33.99 46.44 -30.48
C ASP A 306 -32.60 47.06 -30.28
N THR A 307 -32.49 48.39 -30.48
CA THR A 307 -31.28 49.16 -30.20
C THR A 307 -30.82 49.00 -28.74
N PHE A 308 -31.74 48.99 -27.77
CA PHE A 308 -31.42 48.76 -26.37
C PHE A 308 -30.87 47.33 -26.13
N PHE A 309 -31.50 46.29 -26.69
CA PHE A 309 -30.98 44.92 -26.59
C PHE A 309 -29.62 44.77 -27.27
N GLN A 310 -29.37 45.46 -28.38
CA GLN A 310 -28.08 45.43 -29.08
C GLN A 310 -26.98 46.15 -28.29
N MET A 311 -27.25 47.30 -27.67
CA MET A 311 -26.31 47.95 -26.74
C MET A 311 -26.04 47.08 -25.51
N LEU A 312 -27.08 46.49 -24.92
CA LEU A 312 -26.97 45.61 -23.74
C LEU A 312 -26.16 44.33 -24.05
N SER A 313 -26.36 43.72 -25.22
CA SER A 313 -25.52 42.64 -25.75
C SER A 313 -24.05 43.08 -25.76
N MET A 314 -23.73 44.23 -26.37
CA MET A 314 -22.36 44.73 -26.46
C MET A 314 -21.73 45.03 -25.09
N ASP A 315 -22.46 45.61 -24.14
CA ASP A 315 -21.94 45.93 -22.81
C ASP A 315 -21.81 44.72 -21.88
N ILE A 316 -22.61 43.66 -22.07
CA ILE A 316 -22.38 42.35 -21.45
C ILE A 316 -21.15 41.69 -22.09
N ARG A 317 -21.04 41.70 -23.43
CA ARG A 317 -19.94 41.08 -24.18
C ARG A 317 -18.58 41.66 -23.82
N ARG A 318 -18.51 42.99 -23.64
CA ARG A 318 -17.34 43.73 -23.15
C ARG A 318 -16.83 43.26 -21.78
N LYS A 319 -17.69 42.61 -20.97
CA LYS A 319 -17.35 42.10 -19.63
C LYS A 319 -17.15 40.59 -19.58
N SER A 320 -17.87 39.83 -20.42
CA SER A 320 -17.61 38.41 -20.69
C SER A 320 -18.44 37.96 -21.89
N VAL A 321 -17.77 37.40 -22.90
CA VAL A 321 -18.42 36.79 -24.07
C VAL A 321 -19.29 35.61 -23.66
N ARG A 322 -18.83 34.80 -22.69
CA ARG A 322 -19.62 33.67 -22.14
C ARG A 322 -20.92 34.12 -21.45
N ARG A 323 -20.92 35.26 -20.77
CA ARG A 323 -22.15 35.83 -20.18
C ARG A 323 -23.10 36.39 -21.25
N GLU A 324 -22.58 37.01 -22.31
CA GLU A 324 -23.42 37.48 -23.42
C GLU A 324 -24.08 36.31 -24.13
N ALA A 325 -23.32 35.28 -24.48
CA ALA A 325 -23.83 34.13 -25.20
C ALA A 325 -25.00 33.46 -24.48
N TYR A 326 -24.86 33.22 -23.17
CA TYR A 326 -25.95 32.68 -22.35
C TYR A 326 -27.14 33.64 -22.25
N TRP A 327 -26.90 34.93 -21.98
CA TRP A 327 -27.97 35.93 -21.87
C TRP A 327 -28.77 36.04 -23.18
N ARG A 328 -28.09 36.25 -24.31
CA ARG A 328 -28.67 36.32 -25.65
C ARG A 328 -29.44 35.07 -26.00
N GLN A 329 -28.86 33.89 -25.72
CA GLN A 329 -29.52 32.61 -25.97
C GLN A 329 -30.84 32.51 -25.19
N GLN A 330 -30.86 32.82 -23.89
CA GLN A 330 -32.10 32.74 -23.10
C GLN A 330 -33.12 33.82 -23.48
N THR A 331 -32.69 35.07 -23.71
CA THR A 331 -33.57 36.17 -24.14
C THR A 331 -34.22 35.88 -25.50
N LEU A 332 -33.45 35.40 -26.48
CA LEU A 332 -33.98 35.05 -27.80
C LEU A 332 -34.79 33.75 -27.78
N LYS A 333 -34.38 32.74 -26.99
CA LYS A 333 -35.20 31.53 -26.75
C LYS A 333 -36.58 31.94 -26.25
N ALA A 334 -36.66 32.72 -25.17
CA ALA A 334 -37.92 33.19 -24.60
C ALA A 334 -38.77 33.94 -25.65
N ALA A 335 -38.18 34.91 -26.36
CA ALA A 335 -38.87 35.70 -27.40
C ALA A 335 -39.30 34.87 -28.63
N TYR A 336 -38.68 33.72 -28.89
CA TYR A 336 -39.04 32.81 -29.98
C TYR A 336 -39.91 31.61 -29.55
N THR A 337 -40.18 31.47 -28.25
CA THR A 337 -41.05 30.41 -27.66
C THR A 337 -42.31 30.96 -26.99
N THR A 338 -42.61 32.27 -27.04
CA THR A 338 -43.93 32.77 -26.64
C THR A 338 -45.02 32.20 -27.56
N SER A 339 -46.26 32.13 -27.07
CA SER A 339 -47.41 31.60 -27.82
C SER A 339 -47.70 32.36 -29.12
N ASP A 340 -47.35 33.65 -29.17
CA ASP A 340 -47.49 34.54 -30.32
C ASP A 340 -46.23 34.61 -31.22
N ALA A 341 -45.08 34.11 -30.79
CA ALA A 341 -43.80 34.26 -31.50
C ALA A 341 -43.86 33.84 -32.98
N LYS A 342 -44.52 32.70 -33.28
CA LYS A 342 -44.70 32.23 -34.65
C LYS A 342 -45.53 33.20 -35.49
N GLN A 343 -46.54 33.84 -34.89
CA GLN A 343 -47.37 34.83 -35.57
C GLN A 343 -46.63 36.15 -35.76
N ALA A 344 -45.85 36.60 -34.77
CA ALA A 344 -44.99 37.78 -34.90
C ALA A 344 -43.96 37.62 -36.04
N ILE A 345 -43.31 36.45 -36.14
CA ILE A 345 -42.41 36.10 -37.26
C ILE A 345 -43.15 36.19 -38.60
N ASN A 346 -44.33 35.58 -38.71
CA ASN A 346 -45.11 35.59 -39.95
C ASN A 346 -45.54 37.00 -40.38
N VAL A 347 -45.97 37.85 -39.43
CA VAL A 347 -46.39 39.24 -39.70
C VAL A 347 -45.21 40.08 -40.16
N VAL A 348 -44.05 40.00 -39.50
CA VAL A 348 -42.85 40.72 -39.94
C VAL A 348 -42.34 40.19 -41.29
N ALA A 349 -42.38 38.87 -41.51
CA ALA A 349 -42.01 38.28 -42.79
C ALA A 349 -42.93 38.76 -43.93
N ALA A 350 -44.24 38.90 -43.71
CA ALA A 350 -45.16 39.47 -44.70
C ALA A 350 -44.77 40.91 -45.06
N VAL A 351 -44.59 41.79 -44.07
CA VAL A 351 -44.16 43.19 -44.28
C VAL A 351 -42.82 43.27 -45.04
N ILE A 352 -41.88 42.34 -44.80
CA ILE A 352 -40.61 42.28 -45.53
C ILE A 352 -40.77 41.76 -46.97
N VAL A 353 -41.69 40.81 -47.23
CA VAL A 353 -42.04 40.40 -48.60
C VAL A 353 -42.60 41.58 -49.37
N ASP A 354 -43.56 42.31 -48.80
CA ASP A 354 -44.21 43.44 -49.43
C ASP A 354 -43.19 44.58 -49.68
N GLU A 355 -42.35 44.88 -48.68
CA GLU A 355 -41.25 45.85 -48.78
C GLU A 355 -40.24 45.49 -49.89
N ILE A 356 -39.89 44.21 -50.06
CA ILE A 356 -39.03 43.76 -51.16
C ILE A 356 -39.73 43.90 -52.52
N ILE A 357 -41.00 43.46 -52.62
CA ILE A 357 -41.77 43.49 -53.86
C ILE A 357 -41.99 44.91 -54.36
N ASP A 358 -42.30 45.87 -53.49
CA ASP A 358 -42.44 47.30 -53.85
C ASP A 358 -41.17 47.86 -54.51
N HIS A 359 -39.98 47.47 -54.05
CA HIS A 359 -38.73 47.94 -54.64
C HIS A 359 -38.40 47.29 -56.00
N ILE A 360 -38.73 46.01 -56.20
CA ILE A 360 -38.30 45.26 -57.39
C ILE A 360 -39.36 45.10 -58.49
N ARG A 361 -40.67 45.17 -58.19
CA ARG A 361 -41.75 44.84 -59.15
C ARG A 361 -41.68 45.61 -60.47
N HIS A 362 -41.18 46.84 -60.43
CA HIS A 362 -41.08 47.74 -61.59
C HIS A 362 -40.02 47.29 -62.62
N PHE A 363 -39.22 46.27 -62.29
CA PHE A 363 -38.19 45.69 -63.16
C PHE A 363 -38.55 44.28 -63.68
N ALA A 364 -39.73 43.75 -63.34
CA ALA A 364 -40.21 42.41 -63.71
C ALA A 364 -41.36 42.49 -64.73
N ASP A 365 -41.74 41.36 -65.33
CA ASP A 365 -42.98 41.27 -66.13
C ASP A 365 -44.22 41.36 -65.20
N PRO A 366 -45.15 42.32 -65.41
CA PRO A 366 -46.41 42.38 -64.67
C PRO A 366 -47.21 41.06 -64.65
N LYS A 367 -47.06 40.21 -65.68
CA LYS A 367 -47.72 38.90 -65.77
C LYS A 367 -47.11 37.84 -64.85
N GLN A 368 -45.91 38.06 -64.32
CA GLN A 368 -45.21 37.11 -63.45
C GLN A 368 -45.18 37.54 -61.96
N LEU A 369 -45.88 38.63 -61.60
CA LEU A 369 -45.83 39.19 -60.24
C LEU A 369 -46.27 38.19 -59.16
N ASP A 370 -47.25 37.31 -59.44
CA ASP A 370 -47.66 36.27 -58.49
C ASP A 370 -46.56 35.22 -58.25
N ALA A 371 -45.87 34.80 -59.30
CA ALA A 371 -44.74 33.87 -59.21
C ALA A 371 -43.56 34.50 -58.45
N LEU A 372 -43.24 35.75 -58.79
CA LEU A 372 -42.24 36.56 -58.10
C LEU A 372 -42.56 36.71 -56.60
N LEU A 373 -43.81 37.02 -56.26
CA LEU A 373 -44.28 37.16 -54.87
C LEU A 373 -44.22 35.83 -54.10
N VAL A 374 -44.53 34.70 -54.75
CA VAL A 374 -44.32 33.36 -54.17
C VAL A 374 -42.83 33.07 -53.97
N GLY A 375 -41.97 33.47 -54.90
CA GLY A 375 -40.51 33.33 -54.80
C GLY A 375 -39.91 34.15 -53.65
N VAL A 376 -40.21 35.45 -53.58
CA VAL A 376 -39.79 36.33 -52.47
C VAL A 376 -40.31 35.81 -51.13
N ARG A 377 -41.55 35.29 -51.07
CA ARG A 377 -42.10 34.67 -49.85
C ARG A 377 -41.30 33.44 -49.39
N LYS A 378 -40.81 32.59 -50.31
CA LYS A 378 -39.91 31.48 -49.99
C LYS A 378 -38.57 31.98 -49.43
N ILE A 379 -37.97 32.99 -50.07
CA ILE A 379 -36.70 33.61 -49.67
C ILE A 379 -36.80 34.21 -48.25
N VAL A 380 -37.78 35.08 -48.00
CA VAL A 380 -37.95 35.75 -46.70
C VAL A 380 -38.26 34.75 -45.58
N LYS A 381 -39.08 33.73 -45.86
CA LYS A 381 -39.35 32.66 -44.90
C LYS A 381 -38.08 31.91 -44.52
N LEU A 382 -37.30 31.44 -45.51
CA LEU A 382 -36.04 30.72 -45.25
C LEU A 382 -35.04 31.58 -44.48
N ALA A 383 -34.91 32.87 -44.83
CA ALA A 383 -34.06 33.81 -44.12
C ALA A 383 -34.48 33.97 -42.65
N ALA A 384 -35.77 34.18 -42.36
CA ALA A 384 -36.29 34.31 -41.01
C ALA A 384 -36.14 33.02 -40.19
N GLU A 385 -36.47 31.86 -40.76
CA GLU A 385 -36.34 30.56 -40.07
C GLU A 385 -34.87 30.20 -39.79
N THR A 386 -33.96 30.47 -40.73
CA THR A 386 -32.51 30.25 -40.56
C THR A 386 -31.92 31.19 -39.52
N TRP A 387 -32.21 32.50 -39.60
CA TRP A 387 -31.62 33.48 -38.69
C TRP A 387 -32.12 33.32 -37.25
N ARG A 388 -33.38 32.94 -37.06
CA ARG A 388 -33.95 32.62 -35.75
C ARG A 388 -33.16 31.53 -35.03
N LEU A 389 -32.65 30.54 -35.76
CA LEU A 389 -31.79 29.50 -35.21
C LEU A 389 -30.36 30.02 -35.02
N ALA A 390 -29.77 30.64 -36.05
CA ALA A 390 -28.40 31.15 -36.04
C ALA A 390 -28.10 32.14 -34.89
N ARG A 391 -29.11 32.91 -34.45
CA ARG A 391 -28.94 33.90 -33.37
C ARG A 391 -28.99 33.31 -31.95
N VAL A 392 -29.42 32.06 -31.81
CA VAL A 392 -29.53 31.31 -30.54
C VAL A 392 -28.32 30.38 -30.32
N GLU A 393 -27.44 30.24 -31.33
CA GLU A 393 -26.17 29.52 -31.24
C GLU A 393 -25.20 30.13 -30.21
N ARG A 394 -24.26 29.31 -29.71
CA ARG A 394 -23.34 29.70 -28.63
C ARG A 394 -22.40 30.83 -29.09
N GLU A 395 -21.60 30.56 -30.11
CA GLU A 395 -20.78 31.56 -30.80
C GLU A 395 -21.67 32.53 -31.59
N LEU A 396 -21.23 33.79 -31.73
CA LEU A 396 -22.01 34.79 -32.44
C LEU A 396 -21.92 34.59 -33.96
N ILE A 397 -23.07 34.31 -34.59
CA ILE A 397 -23.19 34.37 -36.05
C ILE A 397 -23.52 35.82 -36.45
N ILE A 398 -22.64 36.40 -37.28
CA ILE A 398 -22.67 37.79 -37.73
C ILE A 398 -22.96 37.82 -39.24
N SER A 399 -23.81 38.75 -39.67
CA SER A 399 -24.01 39.10 -41.07
C SER A 399 -23.51 40.53 -41.30
N THR A 400 -22.78 40.74 -42.40
CA THR A 400 -22.21 42.03 -42.78
C THR A 400 -22.55 42.35 -44.23
N MET A 401 -23.11 43.53 -44.47
CA MET A 401 -23.35 44.07 -45.82
C MET A 401 -23.11 45.59 -45.84
N PRO A 402 -21.84 46.05 -45.76
CA PRO A 402 -21.52 47.47 -45.66
C PRO A 402 -21.86 48.24 -46.95
N SER A 403 -21.99 49.56 -46.85
CA SER A 403 -22.23 50.43 -48.01
C SER A 403 -21.14 50.25 -49.08
N ALA A 404 -21.47 50.56 -50.34
CA ALA A 404 -20.47 50.69 -51.39
C ALA A 404 -19.48 51.85 -51.13
N GLU A 405 -19.94 52.85 -50.36
CA GLU A 405 -19.18 54.03 -49.93
C GLU A 405 -18.39 53.79 -48.61
N ASP A 406 -18.53 52.63 -47.97
CA ASP A 406 -17.81 52.34 -46.73
C ASP A 406 -16.33 52.06 -47.02
N GLU A 407 -15.53 53.11 -46.89
CA GLU A 407 -14.09 53.08 -47.04
C GLU A 407 -13.35 52.31 -45.93
N GLN A 408 -13.98 52.02 -44.79
CA GLN A 408 -13.37 51.31 -43.66
C GLN A 408 -13.44 49.79 -43.81
N THR A 409 -14.40 49.29 -44.60
CA THR A 409 -14.52 47.85 -44.87
C THR A 409 -13.38 47.35 -45.76
N VAL A 410 -12.59 46.41 -45.23
CA VAL A 410 -11.63 45.61 -46.00
C VAL A 410 -12.40 44.60 -46.85
N ASN A 411 -12.23 44.65 -48.17
CA ASN A 411 -12.94 43.78 -49.13
C ASN A 411 -12.32 42.38 -49.27
N GLU A 412 -11.33 42.04 -48.46
CA GLU A 412 -10.65 40.75 -48.46
C GLU A 412 -11.61 39.60 -48.11
N GLY A 413 -11.60 38.54 -48.92
CA GLY A 413 -12.51 37.41 -48.81
C GLY A 413 -13.90 37.59 -49.45
N TRP A 414 -14.24 38.77 -49.98
CA TRP A 414 -15.47 38.95 -50.77
C TRP A 414 -15.29 38.41 -52.19
N LYS A 415 -16.24 37.59 -52.67
CA LYS A 415 -16.22 37.12 -54.07
C LYS A 415 -16.68 38.22 -55.03
N GLU A 416 -16.13 38.23 -56.24
CA GLU A 416 -16.64 39.08 -57.31
C GLU A 416 -17.94 38.53 -57.90
N PHE A 417 -18.82 39.42 -58.37
CA PHE A 417 -20.01 39.04 -59.12
C PHE A 417 -19.62 38.41 -60.47
N GLY A 418 -19.87 37.11 -60.62
CA GLY A 418 -19.55 36.36 -61.84
C GLY A 418 -20.36 36.83 -63.05
N TYR A 419 -19.68 37.03 -64.17
CA TYR A 419 -20.27 37.30 -65.47
C TYR A 419 -19.77 36.25 -66.46
N ASP A 420 -20.70 35.48 -67.01
CA ASP A 420 -20.42 34.44 -67.99
C ASP A 420 -20.68 35.01 -69.40
N PRO A 421 -19.63 35.31 -70.19
CA PRO A 421 -19.81 35.74 -71.58
C PRO A 421 -20.28 34.54 -72.41
N ALA A 422 -21.38 34.69 -73.14
CA ALA A 422 -21.95 33.61 -73.94
C ALA A 422 -20.88 32.97 -74.86
N PRO A 423 -20.83 31.63 -74.97
CA PRO A 423 -19.66 30.91 -75.48
C PRO A 423 -19.36 31.25 -76.94
N SER A 424 -18.30 32.05 -77.15
CA SER A 424 -17.66 32.24 -78.44
C SER A 424 -16.56 31.20 -78.63
N PRO A 425 -16.42 30.57 -79.82
CA PRO A 425 -15.63 29.35 -79.99
C PRO A 425 -14.11 29.56 -80.13
N THR A 426 -13.51 30.45 -79.30
CA THR A 426 -12.06 30.54 -79.04
C THR A 426 -11.80 31.33 -77.75
N ALA A 427 -11.66 30.63 -76.62
CA ALA A 427 -11.04 31.14 -75.40
C ALA A 427 -10.55 29.95 -74.56
N GLU A 428 -9.23 29.76 -74.46
CA GLU A 428 -8.63 28.71 -73.62
C GLU A 428 -8.62 29.11 -72.14
N ASP A 429 -8.67 28.12 -71.24
CA ASP A 429 -8.80 28.28 -69.79
C ASP A 429 -7.72 29.20 -69.18
N SER A 430 -8.05 30.48 -69.07
CA SER A 430 -7.17 31.52 -68.52
C SER A 430 -7.31 31.61 -67.00
N ASN A 431 -7.06 30.49 -66.31
CA ASN A 431 -6.84 30.47 -64.85
C ASN A 431 -5.56 31.24 -64.53
N ASN A 432 -5.71 32.54 -64.23
CA ASN A 432 -4.58 33.42 -63.98
C ASN A 432 -4.83 34.24 -62.70
N ASP A 433 -4.46 33.66 -61.56
CA ASP A 433 -4.34 34.35 -60.26
C ASP A 433 -3.14 35.33 -60.30
N THR A 434 -3.19 36.30 -61.20
CA THR A 434 -2.19 37.37 -61.28
C THR A 434 -2.34 38.28 -60.06
N HIS A 435 -1.33 38.27 -59.18
CA HIS A 435 -1.19 39.19 -58.04
C HIS A 435 -1.36 40.65 -58.47
N SER A 436 -2.57 41.19 -58.33
CA SER A 436 -2.85 42.60 -58.59
C SER A 436 -2.34 43.44 -57.42
N THR A 437 -1.38 44.32 -57.69
CA THR A 437 -0.86 45.28 -56.70
C THR A 437 -2.00 46.15 -56.17
N ILE A 438 -2.10 46.29 -54.84
CA ILE A 438 -3.34 46.69 -54.15
C ILE A 438 -3.79 48.11 -54.52
N ARG A 439 -4.57 48.22 -55.60
CA ARG A 439 -5.50 49.33 -55.85
C ARG A 439 -6.86 48.91 -55.28
N LYS A 440 -7.39 49.70 -54.35
CA LYS A 440 -8.70 49.51 -53.71
C LYS A 440 -9.80 49.57 -54.78
N ARG A 441 -10.20 48.41 -55.34
CA ARG A 441 -11.24 48.33 -56.40
C ARG A 441 -12.54 48.95 -55.89
N ARG A 442 -13.08 49.92 -56.63
CA ARG A 442 -14.29 50.67 -56.23
C ARG A 442 -15.50 49.74 -56.31
N VAL A 443 -16.12 49.44 -55.17
CA VAL A 443 -17.40 48.72 -55.09
C VAL A 443 -18.50 49.60 -55.68
N LEU A 444 -19.38 48.99 -56.48
CA LEU A 444 -20.66 49.59 -56.88
C LEU A 444 -21.81 49.04 -56.04
N LEU A 445 -21.88 47.71 -55.88
CA LEU A 445 -22.94 47.02 -55.13
C LEU A 445 -22.40 45.82 -54.34
N ARG A 446 -23.14 45.46 -53.28
CA ARG A 446 -22.99 44.20 -52.53
C ARG A 446 -24.16 43.29 -52.89
N MET A 447 -23.93 42.05 -53.31
CA MET A 447 -24.96 41.18 -53.87
C MET A 447 -25.47 40.11 -52.92
N SER A 448 -24.60 39.62 -52.05
CA SER A 448 -24.91 38.70 -50.96
C SER A 448 -24.10 39.14 -49.73
N PRO A 449 -24.66 39.13 -48.51
CA PRO A 449 -23.92 39.50 -47.30
C PRO A 449 -22.81 38.50 -47.01
N ARG A 450 -21.74 38.96 -46.35
CA ARG A 450 -20.75 38.07 -45.75
C ARG A 450 -21.29 37.63 -44.38
N ILE A 451 -21.54 36.32 -44.22
CA ILE A 451 -22.08 35.71 -43.00
C ILE A 451 -21.07 34.72 -42.44
N TYR A 452 -20.73 34.86 -41.17
CA TYR A 452 -19.74 34.02 -40.49
C TYR A 452 -20.06 33.82 -39.01
N ARG A 453 -19.64 32.69 -38.46
CA ARG A 453 -19.52 32.44 -37.03
C ARG A 453 -18.16 32.95 -36.55
N GLU A 454 -18.15 33.70 -35.45
CA GLU A 454 -16.91 34.08 -34.77
C GLU A 454 -16.09 32.85 -34.32
N PRO A 455 -14.75 32.97 -34.15
CA PRO A 455 -13.96 31.91 -33.55
C PRO A 455 -14.46 31.57 -32.14
N VAL A 456 -14.18 30.35 -31.69
CA VAL A 456 -14.56 29.91 -30.33
C VAL A 456 -13.75 30.72 -29.32
N HIS A 457 -14.46 31.40 -28.42
CA HIS A 457 -13.84 32.23 -27.38
C HIS A 457 -13.15 31.35 -26.32
N GLU A 458 -12.02 31.81 -25.78
CA GLU A 458 -11.13 31.00 -24.93
C GLU A 458 -11.84 30.43 -23.68
N ASP A 459 -12.82 31.15 -23.09
CA ASP A 459 -13.78 30.68 -22.06
C ASP A 459 -14.54 29.36 -22.36
N PHE A 460 -14.45 28.83 -23.59
CA PHE A 460 -15.19 27.67 -24.10
C PHE A 460 -14.28 26.59 -24.77
N ILE A 461 -12.96 26.72 -24.69
CA ILE A 461 -12.01 25.75 -25.25
C ILE A 461 -11.57 24.79 -24.13
N GLU A 462 -11.82 23.50 -24.30
CA GLU A 462 -11.44 22.47 -23.30
C GLU A 462 -10.05 21.85 -23.61
N ASP A 463 -9.73 21.59 -24.89
CA ASP A 463 -8.50 20.88 -25.32
C ASP A 463 -7.45 21.78 -26.04
N GLY A 464 -7.48 23.10 -25.82
CA GLY A 464 -6.49 24.04 -26.35
C GLY A 464 -6.57 24.37 -27.86
N GLU A 465 -7.35 23.65 -28.66
CA GLU A 465 -7.56 23.99 -30.08
C GLU A 465 -8.30 25.32 -30.25
N LYS A 466 -7.66 26.28 -30.93
CA LYS A 466 -8.26 27.58 -31.25
C LYS A 466 -9.31 27.45 -32.36
N GLY A 467 -10.54 27.13 -31.98
CA GLY A 467 -11.67 26.91 -32.87
C GLY A 467 -11.85 28.06 -33.88
N THR A 468 -11.58 27.78 -35.15
CA THR A 468 -11.44 28.77 -36.22
C THR A 468 -12.74 29.50 -36.57
N GLN A 469 -12.61 30.70 -37.14
CA GLN A 469 -13.72 31.44 -37.74
C GLN A 469 -14.33 30.61 -38.89
N CYS A 470 -15.65 30.46 -38.90
CA CYS A 470 -16.35 29.69 -39.93
C CYS A 470 -17.17 30.62 -40.82
N VAL A 471 -16.85 30.69 -42.11
CA VAL A 471 -17.47 31.63 -43.07
C VAL A 471 -18.53 30.89 -43.90
N TYR A 472 -19.80 31.00 -43.50
CA TYR A 472 -20.93 30.37 -44.20
C TYR A 472 -21.21 31.00 -45.58
N LEU A 473 -21.06 32.32 -45.68
CA LEU A 473 -21.09 33.06 -46.95
C LEU A 473 -19.91 34.05 -46.98
N PRO A 474 -19.07 34.03 -48.02
CA PRO A 474 -17.97 35.00 -48.18
C PRO A 474 -18.47 36.42 -48.50
N GLY A 475 -19.75 36.55 -48.89
CA GLY A 475 -20.29 37.76 -49.51
C GLY A 475 -19.90 37.86 -50.97
N VAL A 476 -20.68 38.64 -51.73
CA VAL A 476 -20.45 38.90 -53.16
C VAL A 476 -20.50 40.41 -53.42
N ALA A 477 -19.59 40.95 -54.23
CA ALA A 477 -19.51 42.36 -54.59
C ALA A 477 -19.35 42.57 -56.10
N LEU A 478 -19.97 43.64 -56.61
CA LEU A 478 -19.81 44.14 -57.97
C LEU A 478 -18.90 45.36 -57.93
N TYR A 479 -17.84 45.39 -58.74
CA TYR A 479 -16.86 46.46 -58.79
C TYR A 479 -16.99 47.29 -60.08
N ALA A 480 -16.48 48.53 -60.07
CA ALA A 480 -16.61 49.47 -61.20
C ALA A 480 -15.87 49.05 -62.48
N ASP A 481 -14.99 48.06 -62.35
CA ASP A 481 -14.14 47.40 -63.34
C ASP A 481 -14.55 45.92 -63.57
N SER A 482 -15.62 45.42 -62.97
CA SER A 482 -16.11 44.04 -63.19
C SER A 482 -16.49 43.79 -64.67
N PRO A 483 -16.31 42.56 -65.20
CA PRO A 483 -16.55 42.29 -66.63
C PRO A 483 -17.95 42.66 -67.14
N SER A 484 -19.01 42.43 -66.35
CA SER A 484 -20.38 42.84 -66.67
C SER A 484 -20.53 44.37 -66.80
N VAL A 485 -19.89 45.12 -65.89
CA VAL A 485 -19.90 46.59 -65.87
C VAL A 485 -19.13 47.16 -67.06
N LEU A 486 -17.98 46.57 -67.40
CA LEU A 486 -17.19 46.96 -68.57
C LEU A 486 -17.91 46.62 -69.88
N ALA A 487 -18.47 45.42 -70.00
CA ALA A 487 -19.27 45.01 -71.15
C ALA A 487 -20.45 45.96 -71.38
N ARG A 488 -21.20 46.33 -70.33
CA ARG A 488 -22.30 47.29 -70.45
C ARG A 488 -21.85 48.70 -70.83
N LYS A 489 -20.72 49.18 -70.29
CA LYS A 489 -20.11 50.46 -70.72
C LYS A 489 -19.77 50.43 -72.22
N MET A 490 -19.26 49.31 -72.73
CA MET A 490 -18.97 49.11 -74.16
C MET A 490 -20.22 48.96 -75.04
N GLU A 491 -21.32 48.41 -74.53
CA GLU A 491 -22.63 48.40 -75.21
C GLU A 491 -23.16 49.83 -75.36
N ILE A 492 -23.19 50.60 -74.26
CA ILE A 492 -23.68 51.98 -74.25
C ILE A 492 -22.81 52.86 -75.16
N ALA A 493 -21.48 52.75 -75.08
CA ALA A 493 -20.56 53.50 -75.93
C ALA A 493 -20.78 53.24 -77.43
N ARG A 494 -21.02 51.98 -77.84
CA ARG A 494 -21.39 51.64 -79.22
C ARG A 494 -22.75 52.23 -79.62
N LYS A 495 -23.75 52.13 -78.75
CA LYS A 495 -25.10 52.70 -78.96
C LYS A 495 -25.08 54.23 -79.09
N THR A 496 -24.09 54.92 -78.51
CA THR A 496 -23.86 56.36 -78.70
C THR A 496 -22.96 56.70 -79.89
N ALA A 497 -22.22 55.74 -80.44
CA ALA A 497 -21.33 55.94 -81.59
C ALA A 497 -22.05 55.70 -82.94
N ASP A 498 -23.03 54.79 -82.98
CA ASP A 498 -23.87 54.52 -84.16
C ASP A 498 -25.35 54.89 -83.89
N PRO A 499 -25.78 56.14 -84.14
CA PRO A 499 -27.19 56.55 -84.00
C PRO A 499 -28.12 56.05 -85.12
N SER A 500 -27.58 55.42 -86.17
CA SER A 500 -28.28 55.15 -87.43
C SER A 500 -28.03 53.73 -87.97
N GLY A 501 -28.67 52.73 -87.38
CA GLY A 501 -28.47 51.32 -87.74
C GLY A 501 -29.69 50.41 -87.54
N SER A 502 -30.62 50.42 -88.51
CA SER A 502 -31.69 49.42 -88.76
C SER A 502 -32.58 48.95 -87.59
N GLY A 503 -33.88 49.26 -87.65
CA GLY A 503 -34.88 48.72 -86.72
C GLY A 503 -35.60 47.48 -87.27
N SER A 504 -35.56 46.36 -86.52
CA SER A 504 -36.48 45.22 -86.69
C SER A 504 -36.59 44.41 -85.37
N GLY A 505 -37.77 44.00 -84.92
CA GLY A 505 -39.10 44.39 -85.37
C GLY A 505 -40.20 43.87 -84.42
N THR A 506 -41.26 44.66 -84.23
CA THR A 506 -42.46 44.28 -83.47
C THR A 506 -43.47 43.56 -84.37
N PRO A 507 -43.98 42.37 -84.00
CA PRO A 507 -45.20 41.82 -84.58
C PRO A 507 -46.42 42.52 -83.94
N ALA A 508 -47.21 43.23 -84.74
CA ALA A 508 -48.47 43.82 -84.31
C ALA A 508 -49.64 42.82 -84.38
N VAL A 509 -50.74 43.12 -83.70
CA VAL A 509 -51.97 42.32 -83.70
C VAL A 509 -52.65 42.33 -85.08
N GLY A 510 -53.11 41.18 -85.55
CA GLY A 510 -54.07 41.04 -86.66
C GLY A 510 -55.40 40.45 -86.16
N HIS A 511 -56.53 40.92 -86.69
CA HIS A 511 -57.86 40.55 -86.20
C HIS A 511 -58.92 40.48 -87.32
N ALA A 512 -59.23 39.26 -87.79
CA ALA A 512 -60.36 38.89 -88.67
C ALA A 512 -60.44 37.34 -88.75
N GLY A 513 -61.57 36.67 -89.03
CA GLY A 513 -62.92 37.24 -89.23
C GLY A 513 -63.98 36.24 -89.75
N ASN A 514 -64.52 35.39 -88.87
CA ASN A 514 -65.87 34.79 -88.90
C ASN A 514 -66.28 33.69 -89.93
N GLY A 515 -67.16 32.77 -89.47
CA GLY A 515 -68.01 31.84 -90.28
C GLY A 515 -67.41 30.48 -90.65
N GLY A 516 -68.07 29.32 -90.43
CA GLY A 516 -69.31 29.04 -89.68
C GLY A 516 -69.85 27.61 -89.98
N ASP A 517 -70.53 26.98 -88.99
CA ASP A 517 -71.43 25.80 -89.03
C ASP A 517 -70.97 24.48 -89.73
N THR A 518 -71.42 23.26 -89.40
CA THR A 518 -72.62 22.81 -88.64
C THR A 518 -72.37 21.45 -87.92
N HIS A 519 -73.15 21.16 -86.86
CA HIS A 519 -73.39 19.81 -86.30
C HIS A 519 -74.49 19.08 -87.11
N PRO A 520 -74.80 17.73 -86.98
CA PRO A 520 -75.15 17.08 -85.69
C PRO A 520 -74.95 15.54 -85.51
N GLY A 521 -74.98 15.08 -84.24
CA GLY A 521 -75.42 13.73 -83.81
C GLY A 521 -74.52 12.51 -84.12
N SER A 522 -74.78 11.30 -83.57
CA SER A 522 -75.53 10.94 -82.35
C SER A 522 -75.26 9.46 -81.94
N SER A 523 -75.38 9.17 -80.63
CA SER A 523 -75.74 7.86 -80.03
C SER A 523 -74.70 6.72 -79.89
N ASP A 524 -74.89 5.97 -78.78
CA ASP A 524 -74.66 4.54 -78.50
C ASP A 524 -73.22 3.98 -78.38
N LEU A 525 -72.78 3.49 -77.18
CA LEU A 525 -73.05 2.19 -76.51
C LEU A 525 -72.35 1.00 -77.22
N SER A 526 -71.60 0.08 -76.60
CA SER A 526 -71.56 -0.50 -75.23
C SER A 526 -70.11 -0.89 -74.85
N PHE A 527 -69.63 -0.84 -73.59
CA PHE A 527 -69.85 -1.73 -72.42
C PHE A 527 -69.32 -3.18 -72.54
N ASN A 528 -68.73 -3.70 -71.44
CA ASN A 528 -68.30 -5.10 -71.15
C ASN A 528 -66.99 -5.63 -71.81
N LYS A 529 -66.21 -6.53 -71.19
CA LYS A 529 -66.15 -6.99 -69.76
C LYS A 529 -64.79 -7.67 -69.44
N ALA A 530 -64.40 -7.55 -68.17
CA ALA A 530 -63.21 -8.03 -67.48
C ALA A 530 -62.98 -9.56 -67.40
N ALA A 531 -61.88 -9.92 -66.70
CA ALA A 531 -61.51 -11.25 -66.17
C ALA A 531 -60.82 -12.20 -67.19
N ASP A 532 -59.89 -13.09 -66.81
CA ASP A 532 -59.28 -13.33 -65.49
C ASP A 532 -57.92 -14.09 -65.59
N SER A 533 -57.37 -14.42 -64.42
CA SER A 533 -56.50 -15.57 -64.08
C SER A 533 -55.02 -15.31 -63.80
N ALA A 534 -54.56 -15.96 -62.73
CA ALA A 534 -53.17 -16.19 -62.35
C ALA A 534 -52.96 -17.70 -62.14
N THR A 535 -51.73 -18.19 -62.18
CA THR A 535 -51.16 -19.06 -61.11
C THR A 535 -49.70 -19.49 -61.37
N ASN A 536 -48.96 -19.58 -60.26
CA ASN A 536 -47.79 -20.39 -59.89
C ASN A 536 -46.89 -21.07 -60.96
N GLY A 537 -45.58 -20.96 -60.69
CA GLY A 537 -44.57 -21.97 -61.05
C GLY A 537 -43.45 -21.98 -59.99
N GLU A 538 -43.24 -23.09 -59.30
CA GLU A 538 -42.25 -23.22 -58.20
C GLU A 538 -41.02 -24.07 -58.57
N ALA A 539 -39.94 -23.86 -57.78
CA ALA A 539 -39.00 -24.87 -57.27
C ALA A 539 -37.72 -25.29 -58.06
N LYS A 540 -36.61 -25.25 -57.28
CA LYS A 540 -35.50 -26.24 -57.13
C LYS A 540 -34.12 -26.07 -57.82
N ASN A 541 -33.15 -25.77 -56.94
CA ASN A 541 -31.91 -26.52 -56.62
C ASN A 541 -30.61 -26.37 -57.44
N ALA A 542 -29.64 -25.67 -56.81
CA ALA A 542 -28.19 -25.95 -56.74
C ALA A 542 -27.64 -25.25 -55.45
N VAL A 543 -26.82 -25.80 -54.54
CA VAL A 543 -26.15 -27.12 -54.39
C VAL A 543 -25.09 -27.43 -55.45
N ASP A 544 -23.78 -27.49 -55.18
CA ASP A 544 -22.97 -27.18 -53.97
C ASP A 544 -21.55 -26.68 -54.44
N HIS A 545 -20.36 -26.70 -53.83
CA HIS A 545 -19.65 -27.23 -52.63
C HIS A 545 -18.26 -26.46 -52.58
N ALA A 546 -17.34 -26.46 -51.60
CA ALA A 546 -17.26 -26.61 -50.13
C ALA A 546 -15.79 -26.32 -49.67
N ALA A 547 -15.48 -26.44 -48.36
CA ALA A 547 -14.15 -26.33 -47.70
C ALA A 547 -13.51 -24.91 -47.60
N GLY A 548 -12.71 -24.59 -46.56
CA GLY A 548 -12.34 -25.39 -45.37
C GLY A 548 -11.68 -24.55 -44.25
N THR A 549 -11.69 -25.07 -43.02
CA THR A 549 -11.43 -24.30 -41.78
C THR A 549 -10.17 -24.78 -41.04
N ALA A 550 -9.38 -23.84 -40.47
CA ALA A 550 -8.60 -24.04 -39.24
C ALA A 550 -8.34 -22.67 -38.53
N VAL A 551 -8.42 -22.39 -37.21
CA VAL A 551 -8.55 -23.12 -35.92
C VAL A 551 -7.28 -22.99 -35.04
N VAL A 552 -7.44 -22.38 -33.83
CA VAL A 552 -6.69 -22.63 -32.55
C VAL A 552 -5.23 -22.07 -32.43
N ASP A 553 -4.74 -21.55 -31.29
CA ASP A 553 -5.35 -21.19 -29.98
C ASP A 553 -4.48 -20.32 -29.03
N VAL A 554 -5.15 -19.73 -28.01
CA VAL A 554 -4.82 -19.59 -26.55
C VAL A 554 -3.42 -19.15 -26.02
N ALA A 555 -3.46 -18.60 -24.79
CA ALA A 555 -2.39 -18.35 -23.80
C ALA A 555 -1.82 -16.91 -23.78
N ALA A 556 -1.70 -16.23 -22.63
CA ALA A 556 -2.15 -16.56 -21.26
C ALA A 556 -2.54 -15.29 -20.48
#